data_AF-I7IJ40-F1
#
_entry.id   AF-I7IJ40-F1
#
_cell.length_a   1.000
_cell.length_b   1.000
_cell.length_c   1.000
_cell.angle_alpha   90.00
_cell.angle_beta   90.00
_cell.angle_gamma   90.00
#
_symmetry.space_group_name_H-M   'P 1'
#
loop_
_entity.id
_entity.type
_entity.pdbx_description
1 polymer ?
#
loop_
_entity_poly.entity_id
_entity_poly.type
_entity_poly.pdbx_seq_one_letter_code
_entity_poly.pdbx_strand_id
1 'polypeptide(L)'
;MNFWRLFCAGFTFVFPIFFVYVGFWPTSAMVSTISLVLGIVLWSIFALIEFRNFVLKPARADAYYRRIYNSSPNSYATVESISNVGTSSKPKYKYLLKFQNLSGTTVHFSIENKKDLSLMAGQSLPIYINTDEVNPDPPFVIADNRFSFKPSFNPASGLFYVLFIIAYAVGFFLACYALFSNGYGWRFMSPWHPWVWAPIIGIFTTKVIGGVDKYITTSGTNQKLFNKLVTRGLKAEGTIISREHTGTTIMNSPLMKFIVQYSDKQGIQHQAVIKELIAFNDIYKFELNKRPVLYLKDDPSIAKFEYIERSMTEFAHTEPSDASYIMFDNMISD
;
A
#
# COMPACT_ATOMS: atom_id res chain seq x y z
N MET A 1 7.90 5.76 -1.81
CA MET A 1 8.18 4.32 -2.01
C MET A 1 9.03 4.03 -3.24
N ASN A 2 8.89 4.81 -4.32
CA ASN A 2 9.68 4.63 -5.56
C ASN A 2 11.20 4.78 -5.33
N PHE A 3 11.62 5.70 -4.45
CA PHE A 3 13.04 5.86 -4.06
C PHE A 3 13.66 4.55 -3.55
N TRP A 4 13.05 3.91 -2.55
CA TRP A 4 13.58 2.67 -1.97
C TRP A 4 13.67 1.52 -2.98
N ARG A 5 12.73 1.45 -3.92
CA ARG A 5 12.75 0.46 -5.00
C ARG A 5 13.88 0.72 -5.98
N LEU A 6 14.08 1.97 -6.41
CA LEU A 6 15.18 2.36 -7.29
C LEU A 6 16.54 2.12 -6.61
N PHE A 7 16.64 2.49 -5.33
CA PHE A 7 17.81 2.23 -4.50
C PHE A 7 18.14 0.73 -4.46
N CYS A 8 17.17 -0.14 -4.14
CA CYS A 8 17.39 -1.59 -4.12
C CYS A 8 17.68 -2.19 -5.51
N ALA A 9 17.10 -1.62 -6.58
CA ALA A 9 17.45 -2.00 -7.95
C ALA A 9 18.93 -1.70 -8.25
N GLY A 10 19.46 -0.57 -7.78
CA GLY A 10 20.88 -0.26 -7.85
C GLY A 10 21.75 -1.33 -7.18
N PHE A 11 21.38 -1.78 -5.99
CA PHE A 11 22.09 -2.87 -5.29
C PHE A 11 21.99 -4.23 -5.97
N THR A 12 20.93 -4.47 -6.75
CA THR A 12 20.71 -5.76 -7.41
C THR A 12 21.38 -5.83 -8.78
N PHE A 13 21.35 -4.74 -9.56
CA PHE A 13 21.79 -4.74 -10.96
C PHE A 13 23.09 -3.95 -11.22
N VAL A 14 23.42 -2.95 -10.39
CA VAL A 14 24.60 -2.10 -10.63
C VAL A 14 25.72 -2.51 -9.69
N PHE A 15 25.42 -2.65 -8.40
CA PHE A 15 26.42 -2.97 -7.38
C PHE A 15 27.25 -4.25 -7.66
N PRO A 16 26.66 -5.37 -8.13
CA PRO A 16 27.44 -6.58 -8.41
C PRO A 16 28.49 -6.39 -9.50
N ILE A 17 28.27 -5.45 -10.43
CA ILE A 17 29.20 -5.20 -11.55
C ILE A 17 30.57 -4.73 -11.04
N PHE A 18 30.62 -3.94 -9.95
CA PHE A 18 31.88 -3.46 -9.39
C PHE A 18 32.79 -4.57 -8.85
N PHE A 19 32.21 -5.72 -8.49
CA PHE A 19 32.96 -6.86 -7.94
C PHE A 19 33.39 -7.86 -9.00
N VAL A 20 33.03 -7.65 -10.27
CA VAL A 20 33.36 -8.57 -11.36
C VAL A 20 34.86 -8.66 -11.59
N TYR A 21 35.59 -7.56 -11.36
CA TYR A 21 37.05 -7.52 -11.47
C TYR A 21 37.77 -8.04 -10.21
N VAL A 22 37.08 -8.04 -9.06
CA VAL A 22 37.64 -8.45 -7.77
C VAL A 22 37.53 -9.97 -7.66
N GLY A 23 38.28 -10.70 -8.49
CA GLY A 23 38.43 -12.13 -8.29
C GLY A 23 38.42 -13.01 -9.53
N PHE A 24 39.48 -12.95 -10.33
CA PHE A 24 39.82 -14.08 -11.18
C PHE A 24 40.31 -15.25 -10.29
N TRP A 25 39.36 -16.03 -9.76
CA TRP A 25 39.63 -17.23 -8.98
C TRP A 25 39.27 -18.45 -9.85
N PRO A 26 40.20 -18.99 -10.65
CA PRO A 26 39.94 -20.22 -11.39
C PRO A 26 39.58 -21.31 -10.39
N THR A 27 38.35 -21.82 -10.49
CA THR A 27 37.85 -22.86 -9.59
C THR A 27 37.85 -24.22 -10.29
N SER A 28 37.71 -25.29 -9.50
CA SER A 28 37.58 -26.63 -10.06
C SER A 28 36.29 -26.72 -10.89
N ALA A 29 36.30 -27.54 -11.94
CA ALA A 29 35.16 -27.65 -12.85
C ALA A 29 33.85 -28.00 -12.10
N MET A 30 33.95 -28.86 -11.08
CA MET A 30 32.82 -29.23 -10.23
C MET A 30 32.23 -28.04 -9.47
N VAL A 31 33.08 -27.21 -8.83
CA VAL A 31 32.63 -26.03 -8.08
C VAL A 31 31.99 -25.01 -9.01
N SER A 32 32.58 -24.78 -10.19
CA SER A 32 32.02 -23.85 -11.17
C SER A 32 30.68 -24.33 -11.72
N THR A 33 30.53 -25.61 -12.01
CA THR A 33 29.26 -26.19 -12.46
C THR A 33 28.19 -26.10 -11.38
N ILE A 34 28.51 -26.40 -10.12
CA ILE A 34 27.57 -26.22 -9.00
C ILE A 34 27.16 -24.76 -8.87
N SER A 35 28.11 -23.82 -8.95
CA SER A 35 27.86 -22.38 -8.84
C SER A 35 26.97 -21.88 -9.99
N LEU A 36 27.19 -22.38 -11.20
CA LEU A 36 26.36 -22.07 -12.37
C LEU A 36 24.92 -22.55 -12.17
N VAL A 37 24.72 -23.82 -11.81
CA VAL A 37 23.39 -24.38 -11.55
C VAL A 37 22.69 -23.61 -10.43
N LEU A 38 23.40 -23.32 -9.34
CA LEU A 38 22.88 -22.53 -8.23
C LEU A 38 22.43 -21.14 -8.67
N GLY A 39 23.24 -20.44 -9.46
CA GLY A 39 22.88 -19.12 -9.97
C GLY A 39 21.67 -19.16 -10.90
N ILE A 40 21.56 -20.15 -11.80
CA ILE A 40 20.38 -20.34 -12.66
C ILE A 40 19.11 -20.51 -11.79
N VAL A 41 19.19 -21.35 -10.76
CA VAL A 41 18.06 -21.57 -9.83
C VAL A 41 17.71 -20.28 -9.09
N LEU A 42 18.70 -19.54 -8.58
CA LEU A 42 18.48 -18.28 -7.86
C LEU A 42 17.85 -17.20 -8.74
N TRP A 43 18.35 -17.00 -9.96
CA TRP A 43 17.77 -16.07 -10.93
C TRP A 43 16.34 -16.46 -11.31
N SER A 44 16.07 -17.76 -11.47
CA SER A 44 14.72 -18.27 -11.74
C SER A 44 13.77 -17.98 -10.57
N ILE A 45 14.20 -18.23 -9.33
CA ILE A 45 13.42 -17.91 -8.12
C ILE A 45 13.16 -16.40 -8.03
N PHE A 46 14.18 -15.58 -8.26
CA PHE A 46 14.05 -14.12 -8.23
C PHE A 46 13.04 -13.63 -9.27
N ALA A 47 13.17 -14.06 -10.52
CA ALA A 47 12.22 -13.72 -11.59
C ALA A 47 10.79 -14.17 -11.27
N LEU A 48 10.60 -15.35 -10.68
CA LEU A 48 9.28 -15.84 -10.26
C LEU A 48 8.67 -15.00 -9.13
N ILE A 49 9.47 -14.57 -8.16
CA ILE A 49 9.02 -13.68 -7.08
C ILE A 49 8.57 -12.34 -7.67
N GLU A 50 9.37 -11.75 -8.56
CA GLU A 50 9.03 -10.48 -9.20
C GLU A 50 7.83 -10.59 -10.13
N PHE A 51 7.72 -11.68 -10.89
CA PHE A 51 6.53 -11.97 -11.70
C PHE A 51 5.26 -12.05 -10.85
N ARG A 52 5.33 -12.72 -9.69
CA ARG A 52 4.19 -12.77 -8.76
C ARG A 52 3.84 -11.39 -8.21
N ASN A 53 4.83 -10.57 -7.90
CA ASN A 53 4.64 -9.26 -7.28
C ASN A 53 4.16 -8.19 -8.27
N PHE A 54 4.75 -8.15 -9.47
CA PHE A 54 4.49 -7.12 -10.48
C PHE A 54 3.45 -7.53 -11.50
N VAL A 55 3.19 -8.82 -11.73
CA VAL A 55 2.19 -9.27 -12.71
C VAL A 55 0.96 -9.85 -12.03
N LEU A 56 1.13 -10.92 -11.24
CA LEU A 56 -0.01 -11.69 -10.73
C LEU A 56 -0.80 -10.96 -9.64
N LYS A 57 -0.13 -10.36 -8.64
CA LYS A 57 -0.83 -9.67 -7.54
C LYS A 57 -1.68 -8.50 -8.04
N PRO A 58 -1.15 -7.56 -8.86
CA PRO A 58 -1.95 -6.46 -9.36
C PRO A 58 -3.04 -6.91 -10.35
N ALA A 59 -2.78 -7.92 -11.19
CA ALA A 59 -3.80 -8.47 -12.08
C ALA A 59 -4.97 -9.09 -11.31
N ARG A 60 -4.68 -9.84 -10.23
CA ARG A 60 -5.72 -10.40 -9.34
C ARG A 60 -6.49 -9.30 -8.62
N ALA A 61 -5.81 -8.26 -8.16
CA ALA A 61 -6.46 -7.10 -7.58
C ALA A 61 -7.38 -6.43 -8.60
N ASP A 62 -6.90 -6.13 -9.81
CA ASP A 62 -7.71 -5.53 -10.88
C ASP A 62 -8.95 -6.38 -11.22
N ALA A 63 -8.77 -7.68 -11.43
CA ALA A 63 -9.87 -8.60 -11.67
C ALA A 63 -10.91 -8.58 -10.53
N TYR A 64 -10.44 -8.46 -9.29
CA TYR A 64 -11.29 -8.32 -8.12
C TYR A 64 -12.07 -6.99 -8.10
N TYR A 65 -11.41 -5.86 -8.37
CA TYR A 65 -12.07 -4.55 -8.50
C TYR A 65 -13.12 -4.55 -9.61
N ARG A 66 -12.80 -5.12 -10.78
CA ARG A 66 -13.75 -5.24 -11.90
C ARG A 66 -14.95 -6.09 -11.56
N ARG A 67 -14.79 -7.15 -10.76
CA ARG A 67 -15.91 -7.97 -10.29
C ARG A 67 -16.88 -7.16 -9.44
N ILE A 68 -16.38 -6.28 -8.57
CA ILE A 68 -17.20 -5.37 -7.77
C ILE A 68 -17.88 -4.33 -8.69
N TYR A 69 -17.13 -3.73 -9.62
CA TYR A 69 -17.65 -2.72 -10.53
C TYR A 69 -18.73 -3.25 -11.49
N ASN A 70 -18.61 -4.50 -11.94
CA ASN A 70 -19.56 -5.15 -12.84
C ASN A 70 -20.80 -5.71 -12.13
N SER A 71 -20.87 -5.61 -10.80
CA SER A 71 -22.08 -5.94 -10.03
C SER A 71 -23.11 -4.82 -10.17
N SER A 72 -24.37 -5.05 -9.79
CA SER A 72 -25.37 -3.96 -9.74
C SER A 72 -25.07 -3.01 -8.57
N PRO A 73 -25.22 -1.69 -8.74
CA PRO A 73 -25.07 -0.75 -7.63
C PRO A 73 -26.01 -1.14 -6.50
N ASN A 74 -25.48 -1.21 -5.28
CA ASN A 74 -26.24 -1.65 -4.10
C ASN A 74 -26.46 -0.52 -3.09
N SER A 75 -25.97 0.69 -3.36
CA SER A 75 -26.23 1.89 -2.56
C SER A 75 -25.97 3.17 -3.37
N TYR A 76 -26.35 4.30 -2.78
CA TYR A 76 -26.11 5.65 -3.31
C TYR A 76 -25.38 6.48 -2.26
N ALA A 77 -24.36 7.21 -2.70
CA ALA A 77 -23.61 8.15 -1.89
C ALA A 77 -23.99 9.59 -2.24
N THR A 78 -24.29 10.39 -1.23
CA THR A 78 -24.50 11.83 -1.35
C THR A 78 -23.21 12.57 -1.00
N VAL A 79 -22.81 13.52 -1.83
CA VAL A 79 -21.69 14.42 -1.53
C VAL A 79 -22.13 15.45 -0.49
N GLU A 80 -21.58 15.41 0.72
CA GLU A 80 -21.91 16.38 1.77
C GLU A 80 -21.08 17.65 1.69
N SER A 81 -19.77 17.51 1.48
CA SER A 81 -18.85 18.64 1.44
C SER A 81 -17.67 18.40 0.51
N ILE A 82 -17.11 19.51 0.01
CA ILE A 82 -15.95 19.54 -0.88
C ILE A 82 -14.99 20.57 -0.30
N SER A 83 -13.76 20.15 -0.02
CA SER A 83 -12.72 21.05 0.49
C SER A 83 -11.46 20.92 -0.37
N ASN A 84 -10.84 22.05 -0.71
CA ASN A 84 -9.51 22.06 -1.31
C ASN A 84 -8.48 21.94 -0.18
N VAL A 85 -7.71 20.85 -0.20
CA VAL A 85 -6.65 20.52 0.76
C VAL A 85 -5.28 20.53 0.05
N GLY A 86 -5.22 21.00 -1.20
CA GLY A 86 -3.98 21.12 -1.96
C GLY A 86 -3.35 22.50 -1.83
N THR A 87 -2.06 22.57 -2.15
CA THR A 87 -1.35 23.84 -2.35
C THR A 87 -1.65 24.38 -3.76
N SER A 88 -1.48 25.69 -4.00
CA SER A 88 -1.72 26.30 -5.32
C SER A 88 -0.96 25.62 -6.47
N SER A 89 0.20 25.00 -6.21
CA SER A 89 0.99 24.27 -7.20
C SER A 89 0.54 22.82 -7.42
N LYS A 90 -0.20 22.22 -6.47
CA LYS A 90 -0.67 20.82 -6.51
C LYS A 90 -2.06 20.73 -5.88
N PRO A 91 -3.12 21.10 -6.62
CA PRO A 91 -4.48 21.07 -6.09
C PRO A 91 -4.87 19.64 -5.71
N LYS A 92 -5.54 19.51 -4.56
CA LYS A 92 -6.08 18.24 -4.04
C LYS A 92 -7.47 18.53 -3.47
N TYR A 93 -8.46 17.85 -4.01
CA TYR A 93 -9.85 17.99 -3.60
C TYR A 93 -10.23 16.82 -2.72
N LYS A 94 -10.81 17.12 -1.58
CA LYS A 94 -11.33 16.14 -0.62
C LYS A 94 -12.84 16.20 -0.64
N TYR A 95 -13.47 15.06 -0.90
CA TYR A 95 -14.90 14.88 -0.99
C TYR A 95 -15.36 14.07 0.24
N LEU A 96 -16.34 14.58 0.98
CA LEU A 96 -17.00 13.84 2.04
C LEU A 96 -18.27 13.22 1.48
N LEU A 97 -18.33 11.90 1.49
CA LEU A 97 -19.46 11.12 0.99
C LEU A 97 -20.24 10.52 2.15
N LYS A 98 -21.56 10.51 2.02
CA LYS A 98 -22.49 9.88 2.95
C LYS A 98 -23.30 8.81 2.23
N PHE A 99 -23.29 7.59 2.74
CA PHE A 99 -24.09 6.49 2.18
C PHE A 99 -24.56 5.54 3.26
N GLN A 100 -25.55 4.69 2.94
CA GLN A 100 -25.94 3.58 3.81
C GLN A 100 -25.11 2.34 3.47
N ASN A 101 -24.54 1.71 4.49
CA ASN A 101 -23.79 0.47 4.36
C ASN A 101 -24.71 -0.75 4.24
N LEU A 102 -24.15 -1.97 4.11
CA LEU A 102 -24.94 -3.21 3.96
C LEU A 102 -25.82 -3.53 5.17
N SER A 103 -25.54 -2.92 6.32
CA SER A 103 -26.31 -3.05 7.56
C SER A 103 -27.35 -1.93 7.73
N GLY A 104 -27.56 -1.08 6.71
CA GLY A 104 -28.47 0.06 6.75
C GLY A 104 -27.99 1.22 7.64
N THR A 105 -26.72 1.23 8.03
CA THR A 105 -26.12 2.27 8.86
C THR A 105 -25.52 3.36 7.97
N THR A 106 -25.81 4.62 8.28
CA THR A 106 -25.20 5.77 7.61
C THR A 106 -23.71 5.83 7.95
N VAL A 107 -22.87 5.90 6.92
CA VAL A 107 -21.41 6.02 7.05
C VAL A 107 -20.93 7.24 6.28
N HIS A 108 -20.00 7.97 6.89
CA HIS A 108 -19.30 9.09 6.28
C HIS A 108 -17.91 8.63 5.84
N PHE A 109 -17.55 8.84 4.58
CA PHE A 109 -16.26 8.43 4.03
C PHE A 109 -15.64 9.54 3.19
N SER A 110 -14.35 9.78 3.38
CA SER A 110 -13.63 10.85 2.69
C SER A 110 -12.70 10.30 1.60
N ILE A 111 -12.84 10.84 0.39
CA ILE A 111 -12.02 10.50 -0.78
C ILE A 111 -11.24 11.73 -1.20
N GLU A 112 -9.98 11.53 -1.58
CA GLU A 112 -9.12 12.59 -2.14
C GLU A 112 -8.85 12.34 -3.61
N ASN A 113 -8.90 13.40 -4.41
CA ASN A 113 -8.57 13.37 -5.83
C ASN A 113 -7.68 14.57 -6.20
N LYS A 114 -6.71 14.35 -7.10
CA LYS A 114 -5.83 15.38 -7.65
C LYS A 114 -6.54 16.29 -8.67
N LYS A 115 -7.65 15.81 -9.25
CA LYS A 115 -8.45 16.57 -10.21
C LYS A 115 -9.75 17.00 -9.55
N ASP A 116 -10.22 18.20 -9.90
CA ASP A 116 -11.59 18.59 -9.60
C ASP A 116 -12.53 17.72 -10.44
N LEU A 117 -13.37 16.97 -9.75
CA LEU A 117 -14.42 16.15 -10.35
C LEU A 117 -15.68 16.95 -10.71
N SER A 118 -15.69 18.25 -10.39
CA SER A 118 -16.82 19.16 -10.58
C SER A 118 -18.11 18.58 -10.02
N LEU A 119 -17.99 17.95 -8.84
CA LEU A 119 -19.13 17.46 -8.07
C LEU A 119 -19.79 18.62 -7.35
N MET A 120 -21.09 18.55 -7.16
CA MET A 120 -21.84 19.51 -6.36
C MET A 120 -22.22 18.90 -5.02
N ALA A 121 -22.21 19.70 -3.95
CA ALA A 121 -22.79 19.28 -2.68
C ALA A 121 -24.27 18.93 -2.88
N GLY A 122 -24.71 17.82 -2.30
CA GLY A 122 -26.04 17.23 -2.50
C GLY A 122 -26.16 16.30 -3.70
N GLN A 123 -25.13 16.18 -4.56
CA GLN A 123 -25.17 15.24 -5.69
C GLN A 123 -25.16 13.79 -5.19
N SER A 124 -26.09 12.99 -5.71
CA SER A 124 -26.15 11.55 -5.48
C SER A 124 -25.34 10.80 -6.54
N LEU A 125 -24.51 9.86 -6.10
CA LEU A 125 -23.61 9.04 -6.90
C LEU A 125 -23.89 7.57 -6.62
N PRO A 126 -24.09 6.72 -7.65
CA PRO A 126 -24.21 5.29 -7.44
C PRO A 126 -22.88 4.72 -6.92
N ILE A 127 -22.95 3.80 -5.94
CA ILE A 127 -21.78 3.12 -5.38
C ILE A 127 -21.98 1.60 -5.31
N TYR A 128 -20.87 0.88 -5.46
CA TYR A 128 -20.77 -0.57 -5.29
C TYR A 128 -20.09 -0.86 -3.95
N ILE A 129 -20.86 -1.20 -2.93
CA ILE A 129 -20.33 -1.63 -1.64
C ILE A 129 -19.87 -3.08 -1.75
N ASN A 130 -18.65 -3.37 -1.27
CA ASN A 130 -18.08 -4.69 -1.32
C ASN A 130 -18.85 -5.67 -0.40
N THR A 131 -19.33 -6.77 -0.96
CA THR A 131 -20.08 -7.82 -0.26
C THR A 131 -19.21 -8.99 0.19
N ASP A 132 -17.92 -9.01 -0.14
CA ASP A 132 -17.00 -10.06 0.27
C ASP A 132 -16.56 -9.90 1.73
N GLU A 133 -16.81 -10.93 2.55
CA GLU A 133 -16.39 -10.93 3.95
C GLU A 133 -14.90 -11.25 4.14
N VAL A 134 -14.34 -12.02 3.21
CA VAL A 134 -12.96 -12.53 3.31
C VAL A 134 -11.97 -11.47 2.86
N ASN A 135 -12.36 -10.66 1.87
CA ASN A 135 -11.54 -9.56 1.37
C ASN A 135 -12.33 -8.23 1.31
N PRO A 136 -12.45 -7.49 2.42
CA PRO A 136 -13.20 -6.25 2.45
C PRO A 136 -12.48 -5.06 1.75
N ASP A 137 -11.38 -5.29 1.02
CA ASP A 137 -10.62 -4.24 0.34
C ASP A 137 -10.80 -4.31 -1.19
N PRO A 138 -11.34 -3.26 -1.85
CA PRO A 138 -11.78 -1.98 -1.30
C PRO A 138 -13.12 -2.08 -0.55
N PRO A 139 -13.46 -1.12 0.33
CA PRO A 139 -14.76 -1.11 1.00
C PRO A 139 -15.91 -0.80 0.02
N PHE A 140 -15.69 0.09 -0.95
CA PHE A 140 -16.64 0.39 -2.00
C PHE A 140 -15.95 0.96 -3.24
N VAL A 141 -16.66 0.99 -4.37
CA VAL A 141 -16.25 1.59 -5.64
C VAL A 141 -17.33 2.56 -6.11
N ILE A 142 -16.96 3.74 -6.61
CA ILE A 142 -17.94 4.70 -7.13
C ILE A 142 -18.24 4.38 -8.59
N ALA A 143 -19.52 4.30 -8.93
CA ALA A 143 -20.02 4.00 -10.25
C ALA A 143 -20.09 5.26 -11.14
N ASP A 144 -19.02 6.04 -11.16
CA ASP A 144 -18.93 7.28 -11.94
C ASP A 144 -17.56 7.34 -12.62
N ASN A 145 -17.58 7.45 -13.95
CA ASN A 145 -16.39 7.50 -14.80
C ASN A 145 -15.47 8.70 -14.50
N ARG A 146 -15.98 9.74 -13.83
CA ARG A 146 -15.19 10.89 -13.35
C ARG A 146 -14.23 10.47 -12.25
N PHE A 147 -14.66 9.56 -11.39
CA PHE A 147 -13.75 8.84 -10.50
C PHE A 147 -13.03 7.81 -11.36
N SER A 148 -11.94 8.24 -11.99
CA SER A 148 -11.11 7.37 -12.81
C SER A 148 -10.48 6.30 -11.92
N PHE A 149 -11.22 5.23 -11.62
CA PHE A 149 -10.66 3.95 -11.26
C PHE A 149 -10.10 3.34 -12.55
N LYS A 150 -9.12 4.01 -13.16
CA LYS A 150 -8.21 3.34 -14.07
C LYS A 150 -7.36 2.49 -13.13
N PRO A 151 -7.46 1.15 -13.18
CA PRO A 151 -6.46 0.34 -12.54
C PRO A 151 -5.15 0.79 -13.17
N SER A 152 -4.32 1.50 -12.41
CA SER A 152 -3.02 2.01 -12.89
C SER A 152 -2.05 0.86 -13.22
N PHE A 153 -2.53 -0.37 -13.16
CA PHE A 153 -1.80 -1.56 -13.46
C PHE A 153 -1.73 -1.76 -14.97
N ASN A 154 -0.58 -1.41 -15.54
CA ASN A 154 -0.21 -1.83 -16.87
C ASN A 154 0.49 -3.19 -16.78
N PRO A 155 -0.16 -4.31 -17.14
CA PRO A 155 0.49 -5.63 -17.11
C PRO A 155 1.73 -5.69 -17.99
N ALA A 156 1.80 -4.87 -19.04
CA ALA A 156 2.96 -4.81 -19.91
C ALA A 156 4.19 -4.24 -19.20
N SER A 157 4.06 -3.29 -18.27
CA SER A 157 5.21 -2.77 -17.53
C SER A 157 5.77 -3.80 -16.54
N GLY A 158 4.90 -4.55 -15.88
CA GLY A 158 5.30 -5.67 -15.02
C GLY A 158 5.98 -6.79 -15.82
N LEU A 159 5.45 -7.15 -16.99
CA LEU A 159 6.07 -8.14 -17.87
C LEU A 159 7.42 -7.66 -18.39
N PHE A 160 7.52 -6.39 -18.82
CA PHE A 160 8.77 -5.79 -19.28
C PHE A 160 9.85 -5.84 -18.21
N TYR A 161 9.50 -5.56 -16.94
CA TYR A 161 10.44 -5.66 -15.83
C TYR A 161 10.95 -7.09 -15.61
N VAL A 162 10.08 -8.11 -15.71
CA VAL A 162 10.50 -9.51 -15.59
C VAL A 162 11.38 -9.93 -16.78
N LEU A 163 11.04 -9.50 -17.99
CA LEU A 163 11.88 -9.72 -19.17
C LEU A 163 13.24 -9.05 -19.02
N PHE A 164 13.30 -7.84 -18.47
CA PHE A 164 14.54 -7.17 -18.15
C PHE A 164 15.40 -7.98 -17.16
N ILE A 165 14.81 -8.56 -16.10
CA ILE A 165 15.55 -9.42 -15.16
C ILE A 165 16.18 -10.62 -15.88
N ILE A 166 15.41 -11.30 -16.74
CA ILE A 166 15.89 -12.48 -17.48
C ILE A 166 16.99 -12.07 -18.48
N ALA A 167 16.75 -11.00 -19.24
CA ALA A 167 17.71 -10.47 -20.21
C ALA A 167 19.00 -10.01 -19.52
N TYR A 168 18.89 -9.35 -18.36
CA TYR A 168 20.03 -8.97 -17.54
C TYR A 168 20.79 -10.20 -17.03
N ALA A 169 20.10 -11.20 -16.49
CA ALA A 169 20.74 -12.42 -15.99
C ALA A 169 21.56 -13.11 -17.08
N VAL A 170 20.98 -13.27 -18.28
CA VAL A 170 21.65 -13.89 -19.43
C VAL A 170 22.76 -13.00 -19.97
N GLY A 171 22.47 -11.71 -20.21
CA GLY A 171 23.42 -10.75 -20.76
C GLY A 171 24.63 -10.54 -19.85
N PHE A 172 24.41 -10.45 -18.54
CA PHE A 172 25.47 -10.32 -17.55
C PHE A 172 26.35 -11.58 -17.50
N PHE A 173 25.74 -12.77 -17.55
CA PHE A 173 26.49 -14.02 -17.66
C PHE A 173 27.35 -14.07 -18.92
N LEU A 174 26.78 -13.73 -20.08
CA LEU A 174 27.48 -13.75 -21.37
C LEU A 174 28.61 -12.72 -21.41
N ALA A 175 28.40 -11.53 -20.85
CA ALA A 175 29.45 -10.51 -20.72
C ALA A 175 30.60 -11.01 -19.85
N CYS A 176 30.30 -11.59 -18.68
CA CYS A 176 31.32 -12.20 -17.83
C CYS A 176 32.02 -13.36 -18.53
N TYR A 177 31.29 -14.19 -19.28
CA TYR A 177 31.87 -15.28 -20.06
C TYR A 177 32.84 -14.76 -21.11
N ALA A 178 32.46 -13.75 -21.90
CA ALA A 178 33.32 -13.18 -22.94
C ALA A 178 34.59 -12.55 -22.36
N LEU A 179 34.51 -11.90 -21.21
CA LEU A 179 35.63 -11.17 -20.60
C LEU A 179 36.54 -12.04 -19.74
N PHE A 180 36.01 -13.07 -19.07
CA PHE A 180 36.74 -13.80 -18.02
C PHE A 180 36.85 -15.31 -18.24
N SER A 181 36.24 -15.88 -19.29
CA SER A 181 36.38 -17.31 -19.61
C SER A 181 37.83 -17.71 -19.91
N ASN A 182 38.59 -16.84 -20.60
CA ASN A 182 39.98 -17.08 -21.00
C ASN A 182 40.23 -18.46 -21.66
N GLY A 183 39.22 -18.98 -22.36
CA GLY A 183 39.27 -20.31 -23.01
C GLY A 183 39.00 -21.49 -22.07
N TYR A 184 38.81 -21.27 -20.77
CA TYR A 184 38.55 -22.30 -19.77
C TYR A 184 37.05 -22.61 -19.56
N GLY A 185 36.18 -22.08 -20.43
CA GLY A 185 34.73 -22.27 -20.35
C GLY A 185 34.12 -21.54 -19.14
N TRP A 186 33.19 -22.16 -18.43
CA TRP A 186 32.53 -21.55 -17.26
C TRP A 186 33.34 -21.63 -15.95
N ARG A 187 34.64 -21.98 -16.00
CA ARG A 187 35.47 -22.17 -14.80
C ARG A 187 35.77 -20.89 -14.00
N PHE A 188 35.47 -19.73 -14.58
CA PHE A 188 35.47 -18.44 -13.89
C PHE A 188 34.32 -18.30 -12.89
N MET A 189 33.29 -19.14 -12.97
CA MET A 189 32.18 -19.14 -12.03
C MET A 189 32.61 -19.71 -10.68
N SER A 190 32.43 -18.91 -9.64
CA SER A 190 32.63 -19.30 -8.24
C SER A 190 31.37 -19.01 -7.42
N PRO A 191 31.24 -19.58 -6.22
CA PRO A 191 30.11 -19.26 -5.32
C PRO A 191 30.09 -17.77 -4.93
N TRP A 192 31.23 -17.09 -5.00
CA TRP A 192 31.40 -15.67 -4.70
C TRP A 192 31.28 -14.78 -5.93
N HIS A 193 31.02 -15.37 -7.10
CA HIS A 193 30.91 -14.61 -8.32
C HIS A 193 29.70 -13.65 -8.24
N PRO A 194 29.84 -12.37 -8.65
CA PRO A 194 28.77 -11.39 -8.48
C PRO A 194 27.46 -11.78 -9.17
N TRP A 195 27.56 -12.52 -10.29
CA TRP A 195 26.38 -13.08 -10.98
C TRP A 195 25.56 -14.04 -10.10
N VAL A 196 26.18 -14.79 -9.18
CA VAL A 196 25.50 -15.71 -8.25
C VAL A 196 24.91 -14.93 -7.07
N TRP A 197 25.60 -13.88 -6.60
CA TRP A 197 25.15 -13.05 -5.48
C TRP A 197 24.06 -12.05 -5.82
N ALA A 198 24.05 -11.51 -7.04
CA ALA A 198 23.06 -10.55 -7.51
C ALA A 198 21.59 -10.98 -7.24
N PRO A 199 21.13 -12.19 -7.61
CA PRO A 199 19.77 -12.62 -7.33
C PRO A 199 19.50 -12.84 -5.83
N ILE A 200 20.52 -13.16 -5.02
CA ILE A 200 20.37 -13.28 -3.56
C ILE A 200 20.04 -11.91 -2.95
N ILE A 201 20.80 -10.88 -3.37
CA ILE A 201 20.57 -9.49 -2.95
C ILE A 201 19.18 -9.02 -3.42
N GLY A 202 18.80 -9.34 -4.65
CA GLY A 202 17.46 -9.05 -5.18
C GLY A 202 16.35 -9.68 -4.35
N ILE A 203 16.42 -10.98 -4.07
CA ILE A 203 15.44 -11.68 -3.25
C ILE A 203 15.36 -11.08 -1.84
N PHE A 204 16.51 -10.78 -1.23
CA PHE A 204 16.57 -10.20 0.11
C PHE A 204 15.93 -8.81 0.15
N THR A 205 16.31 -7.92 -0.78
CA THR A 205 15.76 -6.56 -0.84
C THR A 205 14.26 -6.55 -1.10
N THR A 206 13.75 -7.39 -1.99
CA THR A 206 12.31 -7.54 -2.23
C THR A 206 11.56 -7.99 -0.97
N LYS A 207 12.12 -8.93 -0.19
CA LYS A 207 11.51 -9.38 1.07
C LYS A 207 11.54 -8.30 2.14
N VAL A 208 12.65 -7.56 2.27
CA VAL A 208 12.78 -6.48 3.25
C VAL A 208 11.80 -5.36 2.94
N ILE A 209 11.73 -4.90 1.69
CA ILE A 209 10.75 -3.88 1.27
C ILE A 209 9.32 -4.37 1.53
N GLY A 210 8.99 -5.60 1.12
CA GLY A 210 7.65 -6.15 1.35
C GLY A 210 7.29 -6.31 2.84
N GLY A 211 8.29 -6.60 3.69
CA GLY A 211 8.12 -6.67 5.14
C GLY A 211 7.89 -5.31 5.77
N VAL A 212 8.65 -4.29 5.35
CA VAL A 212 8.47 -2.90 5.78
C VAL A 212 7.11 -2.36 5.34
N ASP A 213 6.71 -2.60 4.10
CA ASP A 213 5.38 -2.24 3.59
C ASP A 213 4.27 -2.86 4.45
N LYS A 214 4.40 -4.15 4.80
CA LYS A 214 3.44 -4.84 5.67
C LYS A 214 3.43 -4.27 7.08
N TYR A 215 4.59 -3.94 7.65
CA TYR A 215 4.68 -3.39 8.99
C TYR A 215 4.07 -1.99 9.09
N ILE A 216 4.35 -1.13 8.11
CA ILE A 216 3.78 0.23 8.03
C ILE A 216 2.26 0.16 7.83
N THR A 217 1.78 -0.71 6.93
CA THR A 217 0.33 -0.88 6.68
C THR A 217 -0.43 -1.56 7.82
N THR A 218 0.23 -2.38 8.65
CA THR A 218 -0.39 -3.05 9.80
C THR A 218 -0.38 -2.18 11.07
N SER A 219 0.57 -1.23 11.18
CA SER A 219 0.70 -0.35 12.35
C SER A 219 -0.35 0.77 12.38
N GLY A 220 -0.89 1.16 11.23
CA GLY A 220 -2.16 1.89 11.16
C GLY A 220 -3.32 0.90 11.18
N THR A 221 -4.32 1.12 12.03
CA THR A 221 -5.62 0.40 12.11
C THR A 221 -5.81 -0.65 11.02
N ASN A 222 -5.81 -1.94 11.36
CA ASN A 222 -5.92 -3.08 10.42
C ASN A 222 -6.93 -2.75 9.31
N GLN A 223 -6.41 -2.40 8.12
CA GLN A 223 -7.20 -1.80 7.03
C GLN A 223 -8.38 -2.69 6.64
N LYS A 224 -8.23 -4.01 6.76
CA LYS A 224 -9.33 -4.97 6.56
C LYS A 224 -10.46 -4.79 7.57
N LEU A 225 -10.13 -4.61 8.84
CA LEU A 225 -11.13 -4.38 9.89
C LEU A 225 -11.82 -3.02 9.70
N PHE A 226 -11.05 -1.99 9.34
CA PHE A 226 -11.62 -0.68 9.03
C PHE A 226 -12.57 -0.77 7.83
N ASN A 227 -12.19 -1.44 6.76
CA ASN A 227 -13.06 -1.63 5.61
C ASN A 227 -14.29 -2.48 5.94
N LYS A 228 -14.16 -3.49 6.81
CA LYS A 228 -15.30 -4.27 7.32
C LYS A 228 -16.26 -3.39 8.14
N LEU A 229 -15.74 -2.47 8.96
CA LEU A 229 -16.55 -1.48 9.68
C LEU A 229 -17.29 -0.53 8.74
N VAL A 230 -16.64 -0.04 7.69
CA VAL A 230 -17.28 0.84 6.69
C VAL A 230 -18.41 0.12 5.94
N THR A 231 -18.21 -1.14 5.58
CA THR A 231 -19.18 -1.92 4.78
C THR A 231 -20.33 -2.50 5.59
N ARG A 232 -20.13 -2.85 6.88
CA ARG A 232 -21.12 -3.57 7.70
C ARG A 232 -21.28 -3.07 9.13
N GLY A 233 -20.56 -2.03 9.53
CA GLY A 233 -20.61 -1.51 10.90
C GLY A 233 -22.02 -1.10 11.31
N LEU A 234 -22.35 -1.34 12.57
CA LEU A 234 -23.58 -0.89 13.21
C LEU A 234 -23.29 0.36 14.04
N LYS A 235 -24.23 1.29 14.08
CA LYS A 235 -24.13 2.49 14.92
C LYS A 235 -24.64 2.21 16.34
N ALA A 236 -23.91 2.70 17.32
CA ALA A 236 -24.32 2.80 18.72
C ALA A 236 -23.87 4.13 19.33
N GLU A 237 -24.52 4.55 20.42
CA GLU A 237 -24.01 5.66 21.23
C GLU A 237 -22.97 5.12 22.22
N GLY A 238 -21.73 5.60 22.09
CA GLY A 238 -20.64 5.28 23.00
C GLY A 238 -20.35 6.41 23.97
N THR A 239 -20.04 6.07 25.21
CA THR A 239 -19.58 7.00 26.24
C THR A 239 -18.08 6.78 26.43
N ILE A 240 -17.29 7.85 26.29
CA ILE A 240 -15.85 7.78 26.55
C ILE A 240 -15.65 7.68 28.06
N ILE A 241 -15.09 6.56 28.53
CA ILE A 241 -14.79 6.31 29.95
C ILE A 241 -13.42 6.88 30.31
N SER A 242 -12.44 6.69 29.42
CA SER A 242 -11.08 7.19 29.64
C SER A 242 -10.40 7.59 28.34
N ARG A 243 -9.43 8.49 28.48
CA ARG A 243 -8.52 8.91 27.42
C ARG A 243 -7.09 8.84 27.94
N GLU A 244 -6.23 8.19 27.17
CA GLU A 244 -4.83 8.00 27.51
C GLU A 244 -3.97 8.42 26.31
N HIS A 245 -2.91 9.17 26.56
CA HIS A 245 -1.90 9.40 25.54
C HIS A 245 -1.04 8.14 25.42
N THR A 246 -0.86 7.62 24.20
CA THR A 246 -0.04 6.42 23.99
C THR A 246 1.47 6.70 24.04
N GLY A 247 1.88 7.97 24.18
CA GLY A 247 3.28 8.40 24.11
C GLY A 247 3.86 8.37 22.70
N THR A 248 3.07 8.00 21.69
CA THR A 248 3.48 7.94 20.29
C THR A 248 2.95 9.17 19.55
N THR A 249 3.83 9.89 18.89
CA THR A 249 3.47 11.03 18.02
C THR A 249 3.75 10.65 16.57
N ILE A 250 2.75 10.81 15.70
CA ILE A 250 2.92 10.61 14.25
C ILE A 250 2.70 11.97 13.58
N MET A 251 3.76 12.48 12.94
CA MET A 251 3.72 13.76 12.20
C MET A 251 3.13 14.91 13.03
N ASN A 252 3.70 15.13 14.22
CA ASN A 252 3.30 16.16 15.18
C ASN A 252 1.86 16.06 15.70
N SER A 253 1.18 14.94 15.49
CA SER A 253 -0.13 14.65 16.10
C SER A 253 -0.01 13.48 17.08
N PRO A 254 -0.47 13.64 18.33
CA PRO A 254 -0.45 12.57 19.31
C PRO A 254 -1.44 11.46 18.94
N LEU A 255 -1.00 10.22 19.14
CA LEU A 255 -1.88 9.05 19.09
C LEU A 255 -2.55 8.88 20.46
N MET A 256 -3.86 9.12 20.48
CA MET A 256 -4.69 9.00 21.66
C MET A 256 -5.41 7.65 21.68
N LYS A 257 -5.53 7.07 22.87
CA LYS A 257 -6.28 5.85 23.15
C LYS A 257 -7.52 6.23 23.95
N PHE A 258 -8.68 5.87 23.42
CA PHE A 258 -9.99 6.06 24.05
C PHE A 258 -10.55 4.71 24.46
N ILE A 259 -10.99 4.61 25.71
CA ILE A 259 -11.79 3.49 26.18
C ILE A 259 -13.24 3.94 26.10
N VAL A 260 -14.03 3.28 25.26
CA VAL A 260 -15.42 3.64 25.00
C VAL A 260 -16.33 2.50 25.38
N GLN A 261 -17.37 2.80 26.14
CA GLN A 261 -18.45 1.86 26.47
C GLN A 261 -19.70 2.20 25.69
N TYR A 262 -20.33 1.21 25.09
CA TYR A 262 -21.53 1.40 24.29
C TYR A 262 -22.46 0.20 24.43
N SER A 263 -23.74 0.39 24.15
CA SER A 263 -24.73 -0.69 24.12
C SER A 263 -25.00 -1.12 22.69
N ASP A 264 -24.99 -2.43 22.43
CA ASP A 264 -25.44 -2.94 21.14
C ASP A 264 -26.97 -2.84 20.98
N LYS A 265 -27.48 -3.28 19.82
CA LYS A 265 -28.93 -3.29 19.55
C LYS A 265 -29.73 -4.22 20.48
N GLN A 266 -29.07 -5.11 21.20
CA GLN A 266 -29.67 -6.06 22.15
C GLN A 266 -29.59 -5.54 23.60
N GLY A 267 -29.01 -4.35 23.81
CA GLY A 267 -28.82 -3.76 25.13
C GLY A 267 -27.62 -4.30 25.91
N ILE A 268 -26.78 -5.13 25.27
CA ILE A 268 -25.56 -5.66 25.90
C ILE A 268 -24.50 -4.57 25.89
N GLN A 269 -23.90 -4.34 27.06
CA GLN A 269 -22.82 -3.38 27.24
C GLN A 269 -21.50 -3.98 26.74
N HIS A 270 -20.85 -3.26 25.83
CA HIS A 270 -19.53 -3.59 25.29
C HIS A 270 -18.55 -2.48 25.61
N GLN A 271 -17.27 -2.85 25.68
CA GLN A 271 -16.17 -1.92 25.85
C GLN A 271 -15.18 -2.12 24.70
N ALA A 272 -14.82 -1.03 24.02
CA ALA A 272 -13.87 -1.04 22.92
C ALA A 272 -12.76 -0.02 23.14
N VAL A 273 -11.59 -0.35 22.59
CA VAL A 273 -10.41 0.52 22.62
C VAL A 273 -10.22 1.15 21.24
N ILE A 274 -10.42 2.45 21.14
CA ILE A 274 -10.30 3.21 19.91
C ILE A 274 -8.99 4.00 19.94
N LYS A 275 -8.12 3.80 18.95
CA LYS A 275 -6.85 4.52 18.82
C LYS A 275 -6.89 5.45 17.62
N GLU A 276 -6.68 6.74 17.84
CA GLU A 276 -6.76 7.74 16.79
C GLU A 276 -5.75 8.85 16.97
N LEU A 277 -5.28 9.35 15.83
CA LEU A 277 -4.43 10.52 15.80
C LEU A 277 -5.31 11.77 15.82
N ILE A 278 -5.03 12.65 16.76
CA ILE A 278 -5.81 13.87 16.98
C ILE A 278 -4.86 15.05 16.94
N ALA A 279 -5.22 16.09 16.20
CA ALA A 279 -4.47 17.34 16.22
C ALA A 279 -4.48 17.92 17.65
N PHE A 280 -3.35 18.49 18.10
CA PHE A 280 -3.27 19.08 19.45
C PHE A 280 -4.41 20.07 19.75
N ASN A 281 -4.79 20.87 18.74
CA ASN A 281 -5.86 21.84 18.83
C ASN A 281 -7.26 21.21 18.93
N ASP A 282 -7.42 19.91 18.70
CA ASP A 282 -8.72 19.24 18.73
C ASP A 282 -8.89 18.33 19.96
N ILE A 283 -7.84 18.15 20.79
CA ILE A 283 -7.89 17.26 21.96
C ILE A 283 -9.01 17.64 22.93
N TYR A 284 -9.25 18.95 23.11
CA TYR A 284 -10.32 19.44 23.98
C TYR A 284 -11.71 19.03 23.49
N LYS A 285 -11.90 18.79 22.19
CA LYS A 285 -13.21 18.35 21.66
C LYS A 285 -13.56 16.94 22.16
N PHE A 286 -12.57 16.13 22.54
CA PHE A 286 -12.73 14.77 23.07
C PHE A 286 -12.85 14.76 24.61
N GLU A 287 -13.78 15.56 25.13
CA GLU A 287 -14.26 15.44 26.52
C GLU A 287 -15.05 14.13 26.72
N LEU A 288 -15.25 13.74 27.98
CA LEU A 288 -15.95 12.51 28.43
C LEU A 288 -17.46 12.56 28.11
N ASN A 289 -17.77 12.69 26.82
CA ASN A 289 -19.11 12.91 26.30
C ASN A 289 -19.56 11.69 25.49
N LYS A 290 -20.87 11.60 25.28
CA LYS A 290 -21.46 10.61 24.37
C LYS A 290 -21.08 10.93 22.93
N ARG A 291 -20.62 9.93 22.21
CA ARG A 291 -20.26 10.01 20.79
C ARG A 291 -20.73 8.77 20.05
N PRO A 292 -21.19 8.91 18.81
CA PRO A 292 -21.56 7.75 18.02
C PRO A 292 -20.33 6.93 17.64
N VAL A 293 -20.46 5.62 17.79
CA VAL A 293 -19.46 4.62 17.41
C VAL A 293 -20.04 3.67 16.37
N LEU A 294 -19.19 3.28 15.43
CA LEU A 294 -19.42 2.17 14.52
C LEU A 294 -18.72 0.93 15.08
N TYR A 295 -19.45 -0.18 15.24
CA TYR A 295 -18.91 -1.46 15.72
C TYR A 295 -19.28 -2.63 14.81
N LEU A 296 -18.53 -3.73 14.88
CA LEU A 296 -18.88 -4.97 14.18
C LEU A 296 -19.77 -5.86 15.04
N LYS A 297 -20.85 -6.39 14.45
CA LYS A 297 -21.74 -7.34 15.14
C LYS A 297 -21.02 -8.62 15.56
N ASP A 298 -20.15 -9.15 14.69
CA ASP A 298 -19.42 -10.41 14.94
C ASP A 298 -18.33 -10.26 16.01
N ASP A 299 -17.81 -9.04 16.18
CA ASP A 299 -16.76 -8.72 17.14
C ASP A 299 -16.95 -7.28 17.66
N PRO A 300 -17.74 -7.10 18.73
CA PRO A 300 -18.00 -5.80 19.34
C PRO A 300 -16.75 -5.12 19.93
N SER A 301 -15.63 -5.83 20.10
CA SER A 301 -14.39 -5.17 20.55
C SER A 301 -13.81 -4.24 19.49
N ILE A 302 -14.15 -4.47 18.22
CA ILE A 302 -13.74 -3.65 17.08
C ILE A 302 -14.76 -2.52 16.89
N ALA A 303 -14.39 -1.34 17.36
CA ALA A 303 -15.16 -0.12 17.18
C ALA A 303 -14.31 1.06 16.72
N LYS A 304 -14.96 2.04 16.10
CA LYS A 304 -14.36 3.33 15.71
C LYS A 304 -15.39 4.44 15.87
N PHE A 305 -14.97 5.69 16.10
CA PHE A 305 -15.93 6.79 16.10
C PHE A 305 -16.53 6.97 14.68
N GLU A 306 -17.84 7.21 14.62
CA GLU A 306 -18.55 7.44 13.34
C GLU A 306 -18.08 8.72 12.67
N TYR A 307 -17.81 9.76 13.47
CA TYR A 307 -17.44 11.08 13.00
C TYR A 307 -16.14 11.57 13.61
N ILE A 308 -15.15 11.73 12.76
CA ILE A 308 -14.01 12.63 12.97
C ILE A 308 -13.84 13.35 11.66
N GLU A 309 -14.09 14.66 11.68
CA GLU A 309 -13.53 15.56 10.69
C GLU A 309 -12.06 15.19 10.53
N ARG A 310 -11.74 14.64 9.38
CA ARG A 310 -10.39 14.19 9.04
C ARG A 310 -9.48 15.42 9.03
N SER A 311 -8.98 15.85 10.19
CA SER A 311 -7.76 16.64 10.30
C SER A 311 -6.52 15.77 10.05
N MET A 312 -6.68 14.47 9.74
CA MET A 312 -5.57 13.61 9.33
C MET A 312 -5.89 12.69 8.15
N THR A 313 -5.60 13.21 6.95
CA THR A 313 -4.90 12.47 5.88
C THR A 313 -3.97 13.37 5.09
N GLU A 314 -3.49 14.49 5.65
CA GLU A 314 -2.41 15.23 4.97
C GLU A 314 -1.07 14.49 5.07
N PHE A 315 -0.99 13.34 5.74
CA PHE A 315 0.31 12.74 6.06
C PHE A 315 0.40 11.21 6.02
N ALA A 316 -0.58 10.47 5.47
CA ALA A 316 -0.42 9.04 5.22
C ALA A 316 -0.05 8.69 3.76
N HIS A 317 -0.09 9.66 2.85
CA HIS A 317 0.35 9.51 1.45
C HIS A 317 1.10 10.73 0.90
N THR A 318 1.75 11.53 1.76
CA THR A 318 2.93 12.28 1.29
C THR A 318 4.00 11.26 0.93
N GLU A 319 3.94 10.84 -0.32
CA GLU A 319 5.09 10.42 -1.09
C GLU A 319 6.36 11.12 -0.59
N PRO A 320 7.40 10.39 -0.14
CA PRO A 320 8.75 10.95 -0.08
C PRO A 320 9.36 11.08 -1.51
N SER A 321 8.55 11.19 -2.57
CA SER A 321 9.02 11.38 -3.94
C SER A 321 9.01 12.81 -4.44
N ASP A 322 8.37 13.77 -3.75
CA ASP A 322 8.40 15.15 -4.25
C ASP A 322 9.74 15.86 -3.99
N ALA A 323 10.58 15.37 -3.07
CA ALA A 323 11.95 15.85 -2.90
C ALA A 323 12.95 15.25 -3.92
N SER A 324 12.59 14.14 -4.58
CA SER A 324 13.46 13.48 -5.57
C SER A 324 13.14 13.87 -7.02
N TYR A 325 11.91 14.32 -7.32
CA TYR A 325 11.59 14.85 -8.66
C TYR A 325 12.12 16.26 -8.90
N ILE A 326 12.23 17.09 -7.86
CA ILE A 326 12.80 18.45 -7.97
C ILE A 326 14.31 18.42 -8.29
N MET A 327 15.01 17.31 -7.97
CA MET A 327 16.44 17.18 -8.25
C MET A 327 16.76 16.72 -9.68
N PHE A 328 15.81 16.09 -10.38
CA PHE A 328 16.02 15.60 -11.76
C PHE A 328 15.46 16.53 -12.84
N ASP A 329 14.38 17.28 -12.58
CA ASP A 329 13.90 18.30 -13.52
C ASP A 329 14.91 19.46 -13.65
N ASN A 330 15.58 19.85 -12.55
CA ASN A 330 16.62 20.88 -12.56
C ASN A 330 17.99 20.41 -13.10
N MET A 331 18.11 19.16 -13.57
CA MET A 331 19.34 18.64 -14.20
C MET A 331 19.17 18.32 -15.69
N ILE A 332 17.97 18.46 -16.25
CA ILE A 332 17.68 18.20 -17.68
C ILE A 332 17.13 19.45 -18.39
N SER A 333 16.91 20.55 -17.66
CA SER A 333 16.72 21.88 -18.25
C SER A 333 17.94 22.76 -17.99
N ASP A 334 19.02 22.47 -18.70
CA ASP A 334 19.98 23.44 -19.22
C ASP A 334 20.54 22.91 -20.55
#